data_AF-A0A7J3GWW0-F1
#
_entry.id   AF-A0A7J3GWW0-F1
#
_cell.length_a   1.000
_cell.length_b   1.000
_cell.length_c   1.000
_cell.angle_alpha   90.00
_cell.angle_beta   90.00
_cell.angle_gamma   90.00
#
_symmetry.space_group_name_H-M   'P 1'
#
loop_
_entity.id
_entity.type
_entity.pdbx_description
1 polymer ?
#
loop_
_entity_poly.entity_id
_entity_poly.type
_entity_poly.pdbx_seq_one_letter_code
_entity_poly.pdbx_strand_id
1 'polypeptide(L)'
;MDIARTYRLKVVEVEGVEPDLELDERSADGLGLSRAFAEASRRYSERKELIRRFGREYPHVFPDPVVVEVGGEAVTALLRSNGLPIRVRYSGRTYLISLEAGCG
;
A
#
# COMPACT_ATOMS: atom_id res chain seq x y z
N MET A 1 29.54 -5.99 6.73
CA MET A 1 28.60 -4.96 6.24
C MET A 1 27.38 -5.69 5.74
N ASP A 2 26.32 -5.73 6.54
CA ASP A 2 25.02 -6.20 6.06
C ASP A 2 24.55 -5.26 4.96
N ILE A 3 24.36 -5.79 3.76
CA ILE A 3 23.67 -5.08 2.70
C ILE A 3 22.25 -4.86 3.22
N ALA A 4 21.85 -3.61 3.44
CA ALA A 4 20.49 -3.29 3.84
C ALA A 4 19.54 -3.92 2.83
N ARG A 5 18.84 -5.00 3.22
CA ARG A 5 17.91 -5.69 2.34
C ARG A 5 16.79 -4.71 2.01
N THR A 6 16.65 -4.38 0.74
CA THR A 6 15.50 -3.66 0.22
C THR A 6 14.40 -4.66 -0.15
N TYR A 7 13.16 -4.25 0.02
CA TYR A 7 11.98 -5.03 -0.29
C TYR A 7 11.05 -4.21 -1.16
N ARG A 8 10.33 -4.88 -2.06
CA ARG A 8 9.34 -4.25 -2.93
C ARG A 8 7.94 -4.49 -2.37
N LEU A 9 7.22 -3.40 -2.16
CA LEU A 9 5.84 -3.40 -1.68
C LEU A 9 4.90 -2.92 -2.78
N LYS A 10 3.77 -3.60 -2.93
CA LYS A 10 2.63 -3.18 -3.74
C LYS A 10 1.64 -2.45 -2.85
N VAL A 11 1.25 -1.24 -3.26
CA VAL A 11 0.33 -0.35 -2.54
C VAL A 11 -0.85 -0.02 -3.45
N VAL A 12 -2.07 -0.20 -2.95
CA VAL A 12 -3.31 0.16 -3.66
C VAL A 12 -4.32 0.77 -2.68
N GLU A 13 -5.00 1.86 -3.06
CA GLU A 13 -6.11 2.41 -2.28
C GLU A 13 -7.33 1.49 -2.40
N VAL A 14 -8.02 1.26 -1.28
CA VAL A 14 -9.21 0.43 -1.16
C VAL A 14 -10.28 1.15 -0.34
N GLU A 15 -11.56 0.96 -0.70
CA GLU A 15 -12.70 1.51 0.03
C GLU A 15 -13.55 0.39 0.66
N GLY A 16 -14.28 0.73 1.72
CA GLY A 16 -15.24 -0.20 2.35
C GLY A 16 -14.60 -1.29 3.22
N VAL A 17 -13.34 -1.12 3.62
CA VAL A 17 -12.63 -2.03 4.52
C VAL A 17 -12.02 -1.28 5.71
N GLU A 18 -12.11 -1.89 6.90
CA GLU A 18 -11.44 -1.38 8.10
C GLU A 18 -9.92 -1.63 8.02
N PRO A 19 -9.09 -0.69 8.51
CA PRO A 19 -7.65 -0.85 8.56
C PRO A 19 -7.25 -1.76 9.72
N ASP A 20 -6.07 -2.36 9.54
CA ASP A 20 -5.35 -3.12 10.55
C ASP A 20 -4.40 -2.21 11.36
N LEU A 21 -4.03 -1.05 10.79
CA LEU A 21 -3.09 -0.08 11.34
C LEU A 21 -3.42 1.33 10.85
N GLU A 22 -3.27 2.34 11.69
CA GLU A 22 -3.29 3.75 11.27
C GLU A 22 -1.88 4.34 11.34
N LEU A 23 -1.48 5.04 10.28
CA LEU A 23 -0.22 5.76 10.22
C LEU A 23 -0.47 7.27 10.14
N ASP A 24 0.28 8.02 10.94
CA ASP A 24 0.43 9.46 10.75
C ASP A 24 1.47 9.78 9.66
N GLU A 25 1.57 11.07 9.30
CA GLU A 25 2.51 11.57 8.29
C GLU A 25 3.96 11.20 8.62
N ARG A 26 4.37 11.39 9.87
CA ARG A 26 5.74 11.09 10.31
C ARG A 26 6.09 9.61 10.16
N SER A 27 5.16 8.71 10.50
CA SER A 27 5.37 7.27 10.40
C SER A 27 5.36 6.81 8.95
N ALA A 28 4.48 7.36 8.12
CA ALA A 28 4.46 7.07 6.69
C ALA A 28 5.76 7.51 5.98
N ASP A 29 6.28 8.69 6.34
CA ASP A 29 7.56 9.20 5.83
C ASP A 29 8.74 8.34 6.31
N GLY A 30 8.77 7.99 7.60
CA GLY A 30 9.80 7.13 8.17
C GLY A 30 9.86 5.73 7.55
N LEU A 31 8.72 5.23 7.06
CA LEU A 31 8.64 3.96 6.32
C LEU A 31 8.88 4.12 4.81
N GLY A 32 9.01 5.34 4.29
CA GLY A 32 9.16 5.62 2.87
C GLY A 32 7.89 5.41 2.04
N LEU A 33 6.71 5.45 2.66
CA LEU A 33 5.43 5.10 2.02
C LEU A 33 4.61 6.30 1.54
N SER A 34 4.87 7.52 2.01
CA SER A 34 4.03 8.70 1.74
C SER A 34 3.84 8.99 0.24
N ARG A 35 4.91 8.88 -0.55
CA ARG A 35 4.83 9.05 -2.02
C ARG A 35 4.01 7.94 -2.68
N ALA A 36 4.15 6.70 -2.20
CA ALA A 36 3.39 5.57 -2.71
C ALA A 36 1.90 5.70 -2.40
N PHE A 37 1.54 6.18 -1.20
CA PHE A 37 0.16 6.48 -0.84
C PHE A 37 -0.43 7.59 -1.71
N ALA A 38 0.28 8.71 -1.90
CA ALA A 38 -0.18 9.80 -2.75
C ALA A 38 -0.43 9.34 -4.20
N GLU A 39 0.48 8.57 -4.77
CA GLU A 39 0.36 8.05 -6.14
C GLU A 39 -0.76 7.00 -6.24
N ALA A 40 -0.88 6.10 -5.26
CA ALA A 40 -1.96 5.11 -5.24
C ALA A 40 -3.33 5.80 -5.17
N SER A 41 -3.42 6.88 -4.39
CA SER A 41 -4.65 7.66 -4.26
C SER A 41 -5.01 8.42 -5.53
N ARG A 42 -4.02 8.99 -6.21
CA ARG A 42 -4.21 9.62 -7.52
C ARG A 42 -4.78 8.62 -8.54
N ARG A 43 -4.13 7.45 -8.68
CA ARG A 43 -4.56 6.40 -9.62
C ARG A 43 -5.95 5.84 -9.32
N TYR A 44 -6.27 5.65 -8.04
CA TYR A 44 -7.61 5.21 -7.63
C TYR A 44 -8.65 6.27 -7.97
N SER A 45 -8.37 7.54 -7.68
CA SER A 45 -9.28 8.65 -7.94
C SER A 45 -9.63 8.80 -9.43
N GLU A 46 -8.65 8.59 -10.32
CA GLU A 46 -8.85 8.61 -11.79
C GLU A 46 -9.83 7.54 -12.28
N ARG A 47 -9.97 6.42 -11.55
CA ARG A 47 -10.84 5.30 -11.92
C ARG A 47 -12.00 5.11 -10.95
N LYS A 48 -12.19 6.01 -9.99
CA LYS A 48 -13.10 5.82 -8.84
C LYS A 48 -14.52 5.46 -9.25
N GLU A 49 -15.09 6.20 -10.21
CA GLU A 49 -16.45 5.96 -10.69
C GLU A 49 -16.60 4.61 -11.39
N LEU A 50 -15.58 4.19 -12.15
CA LEU A 50 -15.55 2.87 -12.76
C LEU A 50 -15.45 1.78 -11.69
N ILE A 51 -14.58 1.93 -10.70
CA ILE A 51 -14.41 0.97 -9.59
C ILE A 51 -15.73 0.82 -8.82
N ARG A 52 -16.39 1.93 -8.50
CA ARG A 52 -17.68 1.92 -7.79
C ARG A 52 -18.77 1.19 -8.55
N ARG A 53 -18.82 1.37 -9.88
CA ARG A 53 -19.86 0.80 -10.72
C ARG A 53 -19.59 -0.65 -11.13
N PHE A 54 -18.34 -1.01 -11.32
CA PHE A 54 -17.95 -2.26 -11.99
C PHE A 54 -16.93 -3.10 -11.22
N GLY A 55 -16.35 -2.61 -10.12
CA GLY A 55 -15.24 -3.26 -9.42
C GLY A 55 -15.56 -4.65 -8.86
N ARG A 56 -16.84 -4.97 -8.63
CA ARG A 56 -17.26 -6.32 -8.21
C ARG A 56 -17.23 -7.35 -9.36
N GLU A 57 -17.48 -6.90 -10.57
CA GLU A 57 -17.60 -7.76 -11.76
C GLU A 57 -16.31 -7.79 -12.58
N TYR A 58 -15.56 -6.68 -12.57
CA TYR A 58 -14.41 -6.46 -13.44
C TYR A 58 -13.19 -5.98 -12.63
N PRO A 59 -12.40 -6.92 -12.06
CA PRO A 59 -11.22 -6.57 -11.26
C PRO A 59 -10.17 -5.74 -12.00
N HIS A 60 -10.10 -5.83 -13.33
CA HIS A 60 -9.16 -5.06 -14.16
C HIS A 60 -9.46 -3.54 -14.19
N VAL A 61 -10.61 -3.13 -13.66
CA VAL A 61 -10.96 -1.71 -13.50
C VAL A 61 -10.12 -1.05 -12.40
N PHE A 62 -9.66 -1.82 -11.41
CA PHE A 62 -8.73 -1.31 -10.41
C PHE A 62 -7.42 -0.89 -11.08
N PRO A 63 -6.81 0.22 -10.65
CA PRO A 63 -5.51 0.64 -11.17
C PRO A 63 -4.43 -0.38 -10.80
N ASP A 64 -3.36 -0.42 -11.60
CA ASP A 64 -2.17 -1.18 -11.23
C ASP A 64 -1.60 -0.66 -9.90
N PRO A 65 -1.18 -1.56 -8.99
CA PRO A 65 -0.62 -1.17 -7.71
C PRO A 65 0.63 -0.31 -7.91
N VAL A 66 0.85 0.62 -7.00
CA VAL A 66 2.11 1.35 -6.92
C VAL A 66 3.14 0.43 -6.29
N VAL A 67 4.27 0.25 -6.97
CA VAL A 67 5.40 -0.49 -6.44
C VAL A 67 6.39 0.49 -5.82
N VAL A 68 6.81 0.24 -4.59
CA VAL A 68 7.79 1.04 -3.86
C VAL A 68 8.85 0.15 -3.23
N GLU A 69 10.10 0.60 -3.28
CA GLU A 69 11.21 -0.04 -2.59
C GLU A 69 11.36 0.57 -1.19
N VAL A 70 11.41 -0.28 -0.17
CA VAL A 70 11.58 0.13 1.23
C VAL A 70 12.71 -0.67 1.88
N GLY A 71 13.31 -0.12 2.92
CA GLY A 71 14.30 -0.83 3.72
C GLY A 71 13.69 -1.98 4.53
N GLY A 72 14.51 -2.98 4.89
CA GLY A 72 14.07 -4.13 5.67
C GLY A 72 13.51 -3.80 7.05
N GLU A 73 13.91 -2.68 7.65
CA GLU A 73 13.33 -2.18 8.91
C GLU A 73 11.86 -1.81 8.73
N ALA A 74 11.49 -1.18 7.61
CA ALA A 74 10.12 -0.81 7.31
C ALA A 74 9.22 -2.04 7.13
N VAL A 75 9.70 -3.05 6.39
CA VAL A 75 8.97 -4.32 6.26
C VAL A 75 8.85 -5.04 7.59
N THR A 76 9.92 -5.06 8.40
CA THR A 76 9.89 -5.68 9.72
C THR A 76 8.89 -4.97 10.65
N ALA A 77 8.82 -3.64 10.59
CA ALA A 77 7.84 -2.87 11.34
C ALA A 77 6.40 -3.26 10.94
N LEU A 78 6.10 -3.31 9.64
CA LEU A 78 4.78 -3.71 9.14
C LEU A 78 4.43 -5.17 9.50
N LEU A 79 5.39 -6.09 9.37
CA LEU A 79 5.19 -7.50 9.71
C LEU A 79 4.92 -7.70 11.21
N ARG A 80 5.59 -6.93 12.08
CA ARG A 80 5.36 -6.99 13.53
C ARG A 80 3.99 -6.45 13.93
N SER A 81 3.43 -5.52 13.16
CA SER A 81 2.11 -4.96 13.45
C SER A 81 0.97 -5.94 13.17
N ASN A 82 0.92 -6.54 11.98
CA ASN A 82 -0.17 -7.46 11.61
C ASN A 82 0.16 -8.44 10.45
N GLY A 83 1.44 -8.59 10.08
CA GLY A 83 1.83 -9.38 8.92
C GLY A 83 1.53 -8.69 7.59
N LEU A 84 1.77 -9.38 6.47
CA LEU A 84 1.41 -8.91 5.12
C LEU A 84 0.54 -9.97 4.44
N PRO A 85 -0.49 -9.57 3.66
CA PRO A 85 -0.88 -8.19 3.38
C PRO A 85 -1.51 -7.47 4.59
N ILE A 86 -1.36 -6.13 4.64
CA ILE A 86 -1.87 -5.27 5.72
C ILE A 86 -2.69 -4.12 5.14
N ARG A 87 -3.79 -3.75 5.80
CA ARG A 87 -4.59 -2.57 5.49
C ARG A 87 -4.16 -1.41 6.39
N VAL A 88 -3.68 -0.35 5.79
CA VAL A 88 -3.18 0.84 6.48
C VAL A 88 -4.10 2.02 6.22
N ARG A 89 -4.57 2.69 7.27
CA ARG A 89 -5.20 4.00 7.13
C ARG A 89 -4.14 5.08 7.18
N TYR A 90 -4.15 5.94 6.18
CA TYR A 90 -3.25 7.09 6.07
C TYR A 90 -4.01 8.28 5.49
N SER A 91 -3.96 9.43 6.16
CA SER A 91 -4.66 10.65 5.75
C SER A 91 -6.16 10.43 5.43
N GLY A 92 -6.84 9.61 6.24
CA GLY A 92 -8.28 9.31 6.11
C GLY A 92 -8.65 8.31 5.00
N ARG A 93 -7.67 7.71 4.32
CA ARG A 93 -7.88 6.72 3.25
C ARG A 93 -7.25 5.38 3.63
N THR A 94 -7.79 4.29 3.13
CA THR A 94 -7.29 2.94 3.43
C THR A 94 -6.51 2.39 2.24
N TYR A 95 -5.35 1.81 2.52
CA TYR A 95 -4.45 1.24 1.52
C TYR A 95 -4.15 -0.22 1.85
N LEU A 96 -4.22 -1.11 0.87
CA LEU A 96 -3.72 -2.46 0.98
C LEU A 96 -2.25 -2.50 0.57
N ILE A 97 -1.41 -3.01 1.47
CA ILE A 97 0.03 -3.17 1.26
C ILE A 97 0.37 -4.65 1.26
N SER A 98 1.13 -5.12 0.27
CA SER A 98 1.59 -6.51 0.15
C SER A 98 3.02 -6.57 -0.35
N LEU A 99 3.73 -7.66 -0.05
CA LEU A 99 5.02 -7.94 -0.69
C LEU A 99 4.80 -8.24 -2.17
N GLU A 100 5.67 -7.70 -3.01
CA GLU A 100 5.75 -8.15 -4.39
C GLU A 100 6.40 -9.54 -4.42
N ALA A 101 5.61 -10.56 -4.80
CA ALA A 101 6.14 -11.89 -5.08
C ALA A 101 7.04 -11.81 -6.32
N GLY A 102 8.34 -11.77 -6.07
CA GLY A 102 9.36 -11.56 -7.10
C GLY A 102 10.76 -11.44 -6.48
N CYS A 103 11.14 -12.44 -5.67
CA CYS A 103 12.55 -12.68 -5.39
C CYS A 103 13.10 -13.54 -6.55
N GLY A 104 13.72 -12.87 -7.51
CA GLY A 104 14.77 -13.48 -8.34
C GLY A 104 16.10 -13.09 -7.76
#